data_AF-A0A401JF27-F1
#
_entry.id   AF-A0A401JF27-F1
#
_cell.length_a   1.000
_cell.length_b   1.000
_cell.length_c   1.000
_cell.angle_alpha   90.00
_cell.angle_beta   90.00
_cell.angle_gamma   90.00
#
_symmetry.space_group_name_H-M   'P 1'
#
loop_
_entity.id
_entity.type
_entity.pdbx_description
1 polymer ?
#
loop_
_entity_poly.entity_id
_entity_poly.type
_entity_poly.pdbx_seq_one_letter_code
_entity_poly.pdbx_strand_id
1 'polypeptide(L)'
;MNRTLDNAVIWIMVALCLLPSLVVVPALLLVSRHAGPRSANILLAIDLLWNALSRGSPFQTISARAWYNRADPRWHRLVRVLDALQTDHCLNAYNAELARAARLLQPIENRK
;
A
#
# COMPACT_ATOMS: atom_id res chain seq x y z
N MET A 1 29.15 -14.50 28.85
CA MET A 1 27.93 -14.57 28.02
C MET A 1 28.37 -14.86 26.59
N ASN A 2 27.94 -15.99 26.01
CA ASN A 2 28.44 -16.47 24.73
C ASN A 2 27.74 -15.71 23.59
N ARG A 3 28.48 -14.93 22.80
CA ARG A 3 27.94 -14.14 21.66
C ARG A 3 27.11 -14.98 20.68
N THR A 4 27.36 -16.28 20.61
CA THR A 4 26.60 -17.24 19.79
C THR A 4 25.17 -17.45 20.29
N LEU A 5 24.95 -17.48 21.62
CA LEU A 5 23.64 -17.59 22.24
C LEU A 5 22.83 -16.29 22.04
N ASP A 6 23.48 -15.13 22.22
CA ASP A 6 22.82 -13.83 22.02
C ASP A 6 22.36 -13.65 20.56
N ASN A 7 23.19 -14.03 19.60
CA ASN A 7 22.83 -14.01 18.18
C ASN A 7 21.66 -14.96 17.88
N ALA A 8 21.66 -16.17 18.44
CA ALA A 8 20.58 -17.13 18.22
C ALA A 8 19.23 -16.61 18.74
N VAL A 9 19.20 -15.97 19.92
CA VAL A 9 17.98 -15.38 20.49
C VAL A 9 17.44 -14.27 19.59
N ILE A 10 18.31 -13.39 19.08
CA ILE A 10 17.90 -12.31 18.16
C ILE A 10 17.25 -12.89 16.91
N TRP A 11 17.86 -13.90 16.28
CA TRP A 11 17.30 -14.52 15.08
C TRP A 11 16.00 -15.28 15.34
N ILE A 12 15.86 -15.91 16.51
CA ILE A 12 14.62 -16.57 16.93
C ILE A 12 13.50 -15.54 17.11
N MET A 13 13.77 -14.40 17.74
CA MET A 13 12.78 -13.32 17.90
C MET A 13 12.37 -12.73 16.56
N VAL A 14 13.32 -12.49 15.64
CA VAL A 14 13.01 -12.03 14.28
C VAL A 14 12.13 -13.05 13.55
N ALA A 15 12.44 -14.34 13.62
CA ALA A 15 11.63 -15.39 13.00
C ALA A 15 10.21 -15.46 13.60
N LEU A 16 10.08 -15.35 14.93
CA LEU A 16 8.79 -15.31 15.64
C LEU A 16 7.95 -14.09 15.27
N CYS A 17 8.57 -12.95 14.97
CA CYS A 17 7.85 -11.76 14.49
C CYS A 17 7.44 -11.85 13.01
N LEU A 18 8.23 -12.55 12.17
CA LEU A 18 7.96 -12.69 10.73
C LEU A 18 6.98 -13.81 10.39
N LEU A 19 6.94 -14.89 11.17
CA LEU A 19 6.04 -16.03 10.97
C LEU A 19 4.55 -15.64 10.95
N PRO A 20 4.04 -14.79 11.87
CA PRO A 20 2.68 -14.28 11.80
C PRO A 20 2.42 -13.49 10.51
N SER A 21 3.40 -12.74 10.00
CA SER A 21 3.25 -11.97 8.75
C SER A 21 3.04 -12.88 7.55
N LEU A 22 3.64 -14.08 7.54
CA LEU A 22 3.46 -15.09 6.48
C LEU A 22 2.06 -15.72 6.48
N VAL A 23 1.31 -15.64 7.57
CA VAL A 23 -0.08 -16.14 7.64
C VAL A 23 -1.07 -15.00 7.46
N VAL A 24 -0.81 -13.87 8.11
CA VAL A 24 -1.71 -12.70 8.13
C VAL A 24 -1.81 -12.04 6.76
N VAL A 25 -0.69 -11.88 6.04
CA VAL A 25 -0.71 -11.22 4.71
C VAL A 25 -1.47 -12.07 3.68
N PRO A 26 -1.23 -13.39 3.53
CA PRO A 26 -2.03 -14.22 2.62
C PRO A 26 -3.50 -14.31 3.04
N ALA A 27 -3.80 -14.39 4.33
CA ALA A 27 -5.18 -14.38 4.83
C ALA A 27 -5.90 -13.06 4.49
N LEU A 28 -5.24 -11.91 4.67
CA LEU A 28 -5.77 -10.61 4.26
C LEU A 28 -5.98 -10.51 2.74
N LEU A 29 -5.06 -11.07 1.95
CA LEU A 29 -5.21 -11.11 0.49
C LEU A 29 -6.37 -12.00 0.07
N LEU A 30 -6.54 -13.18 0.67
CA LEU A 30 -7.68 -14.07 0.41
C LEU A 30 -9.01 -13.43 0.84
N VAL A 31 -9.05 -12.82 2.03
CA VAL A 31 -10.21 -12.08 2.50
C VAL A 31 -10.51 -10.91 1.56
N SER A 32 -9.52 -10.16 1.10
CA SER A 32 -9.75 -9.04 0.18
C SER A 32 -10.29 -9.47 -1.19
N ARG A 33 -9.97 -10.68 -1.65
CA ARG A 33 -10.52 -11.24 -2.89
C ARG A 33 -11.98 -11.64 -2.76
N HIS A 34 -12.52 -11.83 -1.55
CA HIS A 34 -13.87 -12.37 -1.32
C HIS A 34 -14.76 -11.43 -0.50
N ALA A 35 -14.19 -10.48 0.22
CA ALA A 35 -14.91 -9.55 1.06
C ALA A 35 -15.21 -8.29 0.24
N GLY A 36 -16.48 -7.85 0.26
CA GLY A 36 -16.96 -6.70 -0.48
C GLY A 36 -16.36 -5.34 -0.03
N PRO A 37 -17.07 -4.22 -0.21
CA PRO A 37 -16.50 -2.86 -0.17
C PRO A 37 -15.76 -2.46 1.13
N ARG A 38 -16.00 -3.15 2.25
CA ARG A 38 -15.29 -2.91 3.52
C ARG A 38 -13.83 -3.37 3.50
N SER A 39 -13.51 -4.47 2.81
CA SER A 39 -12.13 -4.99 2.76
C SER A 39 -11.22 -4.08 1.91
N ALA A 40 -11.78 -3.53 0.83
CA ALA A 40 -11.11 -2.56 -0.03
C ALA A 40 -10.70 -1.30 0.77
N ASN A 41 -11.52 -0.84 1.70
CA ASN A 41 -11.19 0.29 2.57
C ASN A 41 -10.03 -0.04 3.53
N ILE A 42 -9.96 -1.27 4.04
CA ILE A 42 -8.84 -1.70 4.91
C ILE A 42 -7.54 -1.75 4.12
N LEU A 43 -7.55 -2.35 2.92
CA LEU A 43 -6.38 -2.38 2.05
C LEU A 43 -5.93 -0.98 1.65
N LEU A 44 -6.87 -0.09 1.33
CA LEU A 44 -6.57 1.29 1.03
C LEU A 44 -5.92 1.99 2.23
N ALA A 45 -6.45 1.80 3.45
CA ALA A 45 -5.86 2.39 4.65
C ALA A 45 -4.43 1.88 4.92
N ILE A 46 -4.16 0.59 4.66
CA ILE A 46 -2.82 0.00 4.77
C ILE A 46 -1.88 0.63 3.73
N ASP A 47 -2.32 0.80 2.49
CA ASP A 47 -1.50 1.41 1.44
C ASP A 47 -1.17 2.88 1.74
N LEU A 48 -2.16 3.66 2.20
CA LEU A 48 -1.95 5.04 2.64
C LEU A 48 -0.96 5.12 3.81
N LEU A 49 -1.07 4.21 4.78
CA LEU A 49 -0.14 4.13 5.90
C LEU A 49 1.29 3.84 5.42
N TRP A 50 1.46 2.86 4.53
CA TRP A 50 2.78 2.52 4.00
C TRP A 50 3.37 3.65 3.16
N ASN A 51 2.55 4.40 2.42
CA ASN A 51 3.00 5.60 1.71
C ASN A 51 3.48 6.67 2.70
N ALA A 52 2.72 6.93 3.77
CA ALA A 52 3.10 7.91 4.79
C ALA A 52 4.41 7.52 5.49
N LEU A 53 4.57 6.25 5.87
CA LEU A 53 5.81 5.71 6.46
C LEU A 53 7.02 5.85 5.52
N SER A 54 6.79 5.77 4.20
CA SER A 54 7.82 6.00 3.17
C SER A 54 7.94 7.47 2.74
N ARG A 55 7.60 8.41 3.64
CA ARG A 55 7.69 9.87 3.45
C ARG A 55 6.85 10.40 2.28
N GLY A 56 5.78 9.70 1.92
CA GLY A 56 4.78 10.15 0.96
C GLY A 56 3.66 10.96 1.62
N SER A 57 2.75 11.49 0.81
CA SER A 57 1.55 12.14 1.33
C SER A 57 0.62 11.10 1.99
N PRO A 58 0.08 11.36 3.20
CA PRO A 58 -0.85 10.45 3.87
C PRO A 58 -2.22 10.36 3.17
N PHE A 59 -2.49 11.25 2.22
CA PHE A 59 -3.71 11.27 1.41
C PHE A 59 -3.51 10.67 0.02
N GLN A 60 -2.38 10.01 -0.22
CA GLN A 60 -2.03 9.46 -1.53
C GLN A 60 -1.63 7.99 -1.41
N THR A 61 -2.19 7.16 -2.29
CA THR A 61 -1.77 5.75 -2.46
C THR A 61 -0.37 5.63 -3.06
N ILE A 62 0.31 4.51 -2.80
CA ILE A 62 1.64 4.26 -3.39
C ILE A 62 1.55 4.16 -4.90
N SER A 63 0.51 3.51 -5.42
CA SER A 63 0.25 3.39 -6.86
C SER A 63 0.07 4.77 -7.52
N ALA A 64 -0.69 5.68 -6.91
CA ALA A 64 -0.85 7.05 -7.42
C ALA A 64 0.47 7.85 -7.35
N ARG A 65 1.25 7.69 -6.28
CA ARG A 65 2.58 8.30 -6.14
C ARG A 65 3.56 7.76 -7.18
N ALA A 66 3.52 6.46 -7.45
CA ALA A 66 4.35 5.81 -8.45
C ALA A 66 4.04 6.35 -9.85
N TRP A 67 2.75 6.50 -10.17
CA TRP A 67 2.34 7.14 -11.42
C TRP A 67 2.81 8.59 -11.51
N TYR A 68 2.65 9.38 -10.44
CA TYR A 68 3.09 10.78 -10.41
C TYR A 68 4.60 10.92 -10.64
N ASN A 69 5.40 10.05 -10.01
CA ASN A 69 6.87 10.08 -10.09
C ASN A 69 7.46 9.17 -11.19
N ARG A 70 6.64 8.71 -12.15
CA ARG A 70 7.05 7.72 -13.18
C ARG A 70 8.21 8.15 -14.09
N ALA A 71 8.59 9.44 -14.07
CA ALA A 71 9.77 9.93 -14.76
C ALA A 71 11.09 9.45 -14.13
N ASP A 72 11.08 9.11 -12.83
CA ASP A 72 12.23 8.47 -12.15
C ASP A 72 12.28 6.96 -12.48
N PRO A 73 13.44 6.42 -12.91
CA PRO A 73 13.59 5.00 -13.25
C PRO A 73 13.20 4.00 -12.15
N ARG A 74 13.30 4.37 -10.87
CA ARG A 74 12.89 3.50 -9.75
C ARG A 74 11.37 3.36 -9.71
N TRP A 75 10.66 4.47 -9.82
CA TRP A 75 9.20 4.50 -9.85
C TRP A 75 8.64 3.93 -11.15
N HIS A 76 9.29 4.19 -12.29
CA HIS A 76 8.91 3.58 -13.57
C HIS A 76 8.92 2.04 -13.52
N ARG A 77 9.92 1.45 -12.85
CA ARG A 77 9.96 -0.01 -12.64
C ARG A 77 8.80 -0.49 -11.78
N LEU A 78 8.48 0.22 -10.71
CA LEU A 78 7.34 -0.12 -9.85
C LEU A 78 6.02 -0.04 -10.63
N VAL A 79 5.81 1.01 -11.42
CA VAL A 79 4.63 1.14 -12.29
C VAL A 79 4.50 -0.06 -13.22
N ARG A 80 5.58 -0.47 -13.92
CA ARG A 80 5.55 -1.65 -14.80
C ARG A 80 5.20 -2.95 -14.07
N VAL A 81 5.70 -3.13 -12.85
CA VAL A 81 5.40 -4.33 -12.05
C VAL A 81 3.92 -4.35 -11.63
N LEU A 82 3.40 -3.22 -11.15
CA LEU A 82 2.02 -3.10 -10.70
C LEU A 82 1.04 -3.20 -11.89
N ASP A 83 1.35 -2.54 -13.01
CA ASP A 83 0.50 -2.58 -14.20
C ASP A 83 0.54 -3.94 -14.91
N ALA A 84 1.60 -4.74 -14.71
CA ALA A 84 1.65 -6.13 -15.17
C ALA A 84 0.71 -7.07 -14.37
N LEU A 85 0.41 -6.73 -13.10
CA LEU A 85 -0.55 -7.46 -12.28
C LEU A 85 -2.00 -7.05 -12.61
N GLN A 86 -2.21 -5.77 -12.95
CA GLN A 86 -3.49 -5.23 -13.36
C GLN A 86 -3.26 -4.06 -14.32
N THR A 87 -3.75 -4.18 -15.57
CA THR A 87 -3.58 -3.15 -16.59
C THR A 87 -4.05 -1.78 -16.11
N ASP A 88 -3.22 -0.75 -16.35
CA ASP A 88 -3.45 0.65 -15.98
C ASP A 88 -3.72 0.89 -14.49
N HIS A 89 -3.28 -0.01 -13.60
CA HIS A 89 -3.52 0.08 -12.15
C HIS A 89 -3.04 1.42 -11.58
N CYS A 90 -1.81 1.84 -11.91
CA CYS A 90 -1.23 3.06 -11.34
C CYS A 90 -1.91 4.33 -11.87
N LEU A 91 -2.27 4.35 -13.16
CA LEU A 91 -3.01 5.45 -13.77
C LEU A 91 -4.41 5.56 -13.17
N ASN A 92 -5.12 4.44 -13.02
CA ASN A 92 -6.45 4.40 -12.43
C ASN A 92 -6.43 4.88 -10.97
N ALA A 93 -5.43 4.45 -10.19
CA ALA A 93 -5.23 4.94 -8.83
C ALA A 93 -5.00 6.46 -8.78
N TYR A 94 -4.16 6.98 -9.67
CA TYR A 94 -3.92 8.42 -9.77
C TYR A 94 -5.18 9.22 -10.14
N ASN A 95 -5.94 8.75 -11.13
CA ASN A 95 -7.20 9.39 -11.54
C ASN A 95 -8.25 9.36 -10.42
N ALA A 96 -8.32 8.26 -9.66
CA ALA A 96 -9.20 8.15 -8.51
C ALA A 96 -8.86 9.19 -7.43
N GLU A 97 -7.57 9.46 -7.18
CA GLU A 97 -7.15 10.53 -6.27
C GLU A 97 -7.55 11.92 -6.77
N LEU A 98 -7.34 12.21 -8.05
CA LEU A 98 -7.76 13.49 -8.63
C LEU A 98 -9.27 13.70 -8.49
N ALA A 99 -10.06 12.66 -8.74
CA ALA A 99 -11.52 12.70 -8.56
C ALA A 99 -11.93 12.87 -7.08
N ARG A 100 -11.15 12.34 -6.13
CA ARG A 100 -11.36 12.59 -4.69
C ARG A 100 -11.05 14.03 -4.32
N ALA A 101 -9.90 14.55 -4.75
CA ALA A 101 -9.49 15.92 -4.49
C ALA A 101 -10.49 16.93 -5.08
N ALA A 102 -10.94 16.71 -6.32
CA ALA A 102 -11.94 17.56 -6.97
C ALA A 102 -13.26 17.65 -6.18
N ARG A 103 -13.75 16.52 -5.64
CA ARG A 103 -14.96 16.49 -4.79
C ARG A 103 -14.80 17.26 -3.48
N LEU A 104 -13.61 17.26 -2.89
CA LEU A 104 -13.33 18.00 -1.65
C LEU A 104 -13.30 19.52 -1.88
N LEU A 105 -12.88 19.95 -3.07
CA LEU A 105 -12.85 21.35 -3.47
C LEU A 105 -14.23 21.90 -3.85
N GLN A 106 -15.23 21.04 -4.06
CA GLN A 106 -16.60 21.50 -4.32
C GLN A 106 -17.21 22.16 -3.06
N PRO A 107 -17.96 23.27 -3.24
CA PRO A 107 -18.76 23.87 -2.17
C PRO A 107 -19.64 22.82 -1.50
N ILE A 108 -19.83 22.92 -0.17
CA ILE A 108 -20.56 21.93 0.63
C ILE A 108 -21.98 21.69 0.08
N GLU A 109 -22.62 22.74 -0.43
CA GLU A 109 -23.93 22.72 -1.10
C GLU A 109 -24.04 21.72 -2.26
N ASN A 110 -22.93 21.44 -2.95
CA ASN A 110 -22.89 20.61 -4.16
C ASN A 110 -22.44 19.16 -3.92
N ARG A 111 -22.14 18.77 -2.67
CA ARG A 111 -21.75 17.40 -2.33
C ARG A 111 -22.99 16.54 -2.06
N LYS A 112 -23.59 15.97 -3.10
CA LYS A 112 -24.63 14.93 -2.99
C LYS A 112 -24.10 13.60 -3.50
#